data_AF-A0A963JFR6-F1
#
_entry.id   AF-A0A963JFR6-F1
#
_cell.length_a   1.000
_cell.length_b   1.000
_cell.length_c   1.000
_cell.angle_alpha   90.00
_cell.angle_beta   90.00
_cell.angle_gamma   90.00
#
_symmetry.space_group_name_H-M   'P 1'
#
loop_
_entity.id
_entity.type
_entity.pdbx_description
1 polymer ?
#
loop_
_entity_poly.entity_id
_entity_poly.type
_entity_poly.pdbx_seq_one_letter_code
_entity_poly.pdbx_strand_id
1 'polypeptide(L)'
;ATAVLGAGGQRHVPHLVRAIVAADGSRREPPREVLAPLPLAPGHVRAVLDAMEGVTIEGTSARVFAGAPYRSGGKTGTAQAVAIRAGARYDAAKLAEHQRDHSLYIALAPIEAPRVAVAAIVENAGFGAVAAAPIVRRALDYLLLGQIPSEDDIVLTQQGRTAAPVGTPRRADEVPIEALIGLPGAIAAGAAAPAGE
;
A
#
# COMPACT_ATOMS: atom_id res chain seq x y z
N ALA A 1 12.72 -5.41 5.78
CA ALA A 1 12.63 -6.87 5.54
C ALA A 1 12.05 -7.17 4.16
N THR A 2 10.82 -6.76 3.86
CA THR A 2 10.11 -7.10 2.60
C THR A 2 10.88 -6.75 1.32
N ALA A 3 11.42 -5.54 1.22
CA ALA A 3 12.22 -5.13 0.06
C ALA A 3 13.50 -6.00 -0.12
N VAL A 4 14.12 -6.44 0.99
CA VAL A 4 15.31 -7.30 0.96
C VAL A 4 14.94 -8.69 0.43
N LEU A 5 13.80 -9.24 0.86
CA LEU A 5 13.28 -10.50 0.34
C LEU A 5 12.98 -10.39 -1.17
N GLY A 6 12.27 -9.34 -1.59
CA GLY A 6 11.94 -9.12 -3.00
C GLY A 6 13.18 -8.92 -3.89
N ALA A 7 14.28 -8.41 -3.32
CA ALA A 7 15.57 -8.25 -3.99
C ALA A 7 16.50 -9.48 -3.85
N GLY A 8 15.98 -10.64 -3.41
CA GLY A 8 16.76 -11.88 -3.30
C GLY A 8 17.85 -11.86 -2.23
N GLY A 9 17.73 -11.00 -1.21
CA GLY A 9 18.72 -10.84 -0.14
C GLY A 9 19.59 -9.59 -0.28
N GLN A 10 19.54 -8.88 -1.41
CA GLN A 10 20.23 -7.61 -1.56
C GLN A 10 19.61 -6.55 -0.64
N ARG A 11 20.48 -5.82 0.08
CA ARG A 11 20.09 -4.78 1.02
C ARG A 11 20.44 -3.40 0.49
N HIS A 12 19.49 -2.48 0.63
CA HIS A 12 19.64 -1.06 0.27
C HIS A 12 19.21 -0.21 1.46
N VAL A 13 19.85 0.94 1.64
CA VAL A 13 19.38 1.95 2.60
C VAL A 13 18.21 2.73 1.96
N PRO A 14 17.03 2.79 2.61
CA PRO A 14 15.92 3.60 2.13
C PRO A 14 16.31 5.07 2.04
N HIS A 15 15.95 5.73 0.95
CA HIS A 15 16.21 7.16 0.73
C HIS A 15 15.03 7.81 0.02
N LEU A 16 14.81 9.10 0.28
CA LEU A 16 13.76 9.90 -0.34
C LEU A 16 14.29 10.79 -1.48
N VAL A 17 15.53 11.27 -1.35
CA VAL A 17 16.12 12.23 -2.28
C VAL A 17 16.50 11.52 -3.59
N ARG A 18 15.84 11.89 -4.69
CA ARG A 18 16.19 11.41 -6.04
C ARG A 18 17.34 12.20 -6.66
N ALA A 19 17.31 13.52 -6.53
CA ALA A 19 18.31 14.42 -7.06
C ALA A 19 18.32 15.74 -6.29
N ILE A 20 19.46 16.42 -6.30
CA ILE A 20 19.65 17.77 -5.79
C ILE A 20 19.97 18.64 -7.00
N VAL A 21 19.17 19.69 -7.20
CA VAL A 21 19.36 20.69 -8.26
C VAL A 21 19.83 21.97 -7.59
N ALA A 22 21.02 22.46 -7.94
CA ALA A 22 21.56 23.71 -7.42
C ALA A 22 21.05 24.92 -8.24
N ALA A 23 21.27 26.12 -7.71
CA ALA A 23 20.81 27.37 -8.34
C ALA A 23 21.45 27.63 -9.71
N ASP A 24 22.63 27.08 -9.96
CA ASP A 24 23.32 27.11 -11.25
C ASP A 24 22.77 26.10 -12.27
N GLY A 25 21.71 25.36 -11.91
CA GLY A 25 21.10 24.31 -12.73
C GLY A 25 21.84 22.97 -12.69
N SER A 26 22.96 22.87 -11.98
CA SER A 26 23.67 21.59 -11.84
C SER A 26 22.83 20.58 -11.06
N ARG A 27 22.75 19.35 -11.59
CA ARG A 27 21.97 18.25 -11.02
C ARG A 27 22.90 17.15 -10.56
N ARG A 28 22.80 16.75 -9.29
CA ARG A 28 23.50 15.58 -8.75
C ARG A 28 22.52 14.59 -8.14
N GLU A 29 22.77 13.31 -8.36
CA GLU A 29 22.04 12.23 -7.69
C GLU A 29 22.85 11.79 -6.47
N PRO A 30 22.27 11.75 -5.26
CA PRO A 30 22.98 11.23 -4.10
C PRO A 30 23.33 9.75 -4.32
N PRO A 31 24.46 9.27 -3.78
CA PRO A 31 24.86 7.87 -3.93
C PRO A 31 23.80 6.95 -3.30
N ARG A 32 23.49 5.85 -3.98
CA ARG A 32 22.61 4.81 -3.44
C ARG A 32 23.44 3.86 -2.59
N GLU A 33 23.24 3.87 -1.29
CA GLU A 33 23.99 3.00 -0.38
C GLU A 33 23.47 1.56 -0.48
N VAL A 34 24.39 0.65 -0.81
CA VAL A 34 24.16 -0.79 -0.92
C VAL A 34 24.88 -1.47 0.24
N LEU A 35 24.15 -2.26 1.02
CA LEU A 35 24.72 -2.99 2.16
C LEU A 35 25.08 -4.42 1.73
N ALA A 36 25.94 -5.08 2.53
CA ALA A 36 26.27 -6.48 2.31
C ALA A 36 24.99 -7.34 2.20
N PRO A 37 24.86 -8.18 1.16
CA PRO A 37 23.68 -9.00 0.94
C PRO A 37 23.55 -10.07 2.02
N LEU A 38 22.31 -10.48 2.29
CA LEU A 38 22.05 -11.67 3.10
C LEU A 38 22.26 -12.92 2.23
N PRO A 39 22.90 -13.99 2.74
CA PRO A 39 23.14 -15.23 2.01
C PRO A 39 21.85 -16.06 1.93
N LEU A 40 20.83 -15.56 1.23
CA LEU A 40 19.56 -16.24 1.06
C LEU A 40 19.65 -17.24 -0.09
N ALA A 41 19.28 -18.50 0.16
CA ALA A 41 19.19 -19.49 -0.89
C ALA A 41 18.06 -19.11 -1.86
N PRO A 42 18.30 -19.06 -3.20
CA PRO A 42 17.27 -18.68 -4.17
C PRO A 42 15.99 -19.51 -4.09
N GLY A 43 16.12 -20.82 -3.82
CA GLY A 43 14.98 -21.71 -3.64
C GLY A 43 14.10 -21.34 -2.42
N HIS A 44 14.71 -20.91 -1.31
CA HIS A 44 13.96 -20.45 -0.14
C HIS A 44 13.27 -19.12 -0.40
N VAL A 45 13.94 -18.18 -1.09
CA VAL A 45 13.32 -16.92 -1.49
C VAL A 45 12.11 -17.21 -2.36
N ARG A 46 12.24 -18.08 -3.37
CA ARG A 46 11.13 -18.42 -4.25
C ARG A 46 9.96 -19.04 -3.48
N ALA A 47 10.23 -20.01 -2.61
CA ALA A 47 9.20 -20.64 -1.79
C ALA A 47 8.43 -19.63 -0.91
N VAL A 48 9.12 -18.64 -0.35
CA VAL A 48 8.46 -17.57 0.44
C VAL A 48 7.63 -16.65 -0.46
N LEU A 49 8.13 -16.29 -1.65
CA LEU A 49 7.36 -15.46 -2.59
C LEU A 49 6.09 -16.17 -3.08
N ASP A 50 6.18 -17.48 -3.37
CA ASP A 50 5.04 -18.33 -3.72
C ASP A 50 4.02 -18.38 -2.59
N ALA A 51 4.49 -18.56 -1.35
CA ALA A 51 3.61 -18.56 -0.18
C ALA A 51 2.93 -17.19 0.03
N MET A 52 3.65 -16.09 -0.18
CA MET A 52 3.10 -14.73 -0.12
C MET A 52 2.05 -14.49 -1.22
N GLU A 53 2.27 -15.01 -2.42
CA GLU A 53 1.28 -14.97 -3.50
C GLU A 53 0.01 -15.74 -3.13
N GLY A 54 0.17 -16.94 -2.55
CA GLY A 54 -0.95 -17.75 -2.06
C GLY A 54 -1.89 -16.97 -1.13
N VAL A 55 -1.36 -16.06 -0.30
CA VAL A 55 -2.18 -15.20 0.58
C VAL A 55 -3.19 -14.34 -0.20
N THR A 56 -2.82 -13.91 -1.41
CA THR A 56 -3.63 -13.05 -2.29
C THR A 56 -4.51 -13.82 -3.27
N ILE A 57 -4.29 -15.13 -3.43
CA ILE A 57 -5.07 -15.99 -4.32
C ILE A 57 -6.12 -16.77 -3.53
N GLU A 58 -5.71 -17.42 -2.44
CA GLU A 58 -6.55 -18.34 -1.65
C GLU A 58 -6.53 -18.05 -0.15
N GLY A 59 -5.59 -17.22 0.33
CA GLY A 59 -5.44 -16.91 1.74
C GLY A 59 -6.19 -15.67 2.21
N THR A 60 -5.67 -15.08 3.31
CA THR A 60 -6.37 -14.03 4.06
C THR A 60 -6.65 -12.74 3.28
N SER A 61 -5.94 -12.47 2.18
CA SER A 61 -6.16 -11.28 1.35
C SER A 61 -6.75 -11.61 -0.04
N ALA A 62 -7.20 -12.85 -0.26
CA ALA A 62 -7.80 -13.27 -1.53
C ALA A 62 -8.94 -12.35 -2.00
N ARG A 63 -9.87 -12.02 -1.10
CA ARG A 63 -10.99 -11.11 -1.43
C ARG A 63 -10.56 -9.68 -1.73
N VAL A 64 -9.45 -9.23 -1.16
CA VAL A 64 -8.92 -7.87 -1.36
C VAL A 64 -8.25 -7.76 -2.73
N PHE A 65 -7.54 -8.80 -3.14
CA PHE A 65 -6.81 -8.85 -4.41
C PHE A 65 -7.59 -9.49 -5.56
N ALA A 66 -8.83 -9.91 -5.32
CA ALA A 66 -9.74 -10.37 -6.36
C ALA A 66 -9.84 -9.33 -7.49
N GLY A 67 -9.76 -9.81 -8.73
CA GLY A 67 -9.84 -8.99 -9.95
C GLY A 67 -8.65 -8.06 -10.20
N ALA A 68 -7.55 -8.15 -9.43
CA ALA A 68 -6.33 -7.43 -9.77
C ALA A 68 -5.75 -7.94 -11.10
N PRO A 69 -5.39 -7.06 -12.06
CA PRO A 69 -4.81 -7.48 -13.34
C PRO A 69 -3.31 -7.80 -13.25
N TYR A 70 -2.74 -7.77 -12.04
CA TYR A 70 -1.36 -8.11 -11.75
C TYR A 70 -1.32 -9.12 -10.61
N ARG A 71 -0.22 -9.88 -10.55
CA ARG A 71 0.07 -10.80 -9.45
C ARG A 71 0.83 -10.07 -8.36
N SER A 72 0.46 -10.30 -7.12
CA SER A 72 1.14 -9.71 -5.96
C SER A 72 1.36 -10.77 -4.89
N GLY A 73 2.34 -10.54 -4.03
CA GLY A 73 2.52 -11.33 -2.82
C GLY A 73 2.26 -10.43 -1.62
N GLY A 74 1.59 -10.96 -0.59
CA GLY A 74 1.32 -10.19 0.60
C GLY A 74 1.32 -11.01 1.88
N LYS A 75 1.34 -10.31 3.01
CA LYS A 75 1.15 -10.94 4.31
C LYS A 75 0.42 -10.01 5.26
N THR A 76 -0.66 -10.54 5.84
CA THR A 76 -1.41 -9.93 6.93
C THR A 76 -0.68 -10.02 8.26
N GLY A 77 -0.76 -8.96 9.05
CA GLY A 77 -0.37 -8.93 10.44
C GLY A 77 -1.45 -8.26 11.30
N THR A 78 -1.46 -8.62 12.58
CA THR A 78 -2.28 -7.99 13.61
C THR A 78 -1.38 -7.82 14.82
N ALA A 79 -1.19 -6.58 15.27
CA ALA A 79 -0.37 -6.28 16.44
C ALA A 79 -1.26 -5.82 17.59
N GLN A 80 -1.16 -6.48 18.74
CA GLN A 80 -1.98 -6.15 19.90
C GLN A 80 -1.49 -4.85 20.55
N ALA A 81 -2.41 -3.89 20.74
CA ALA A 81 -2.07 -2.58 21.32
C ALA A 81 -2.01 -2.60 22.85
N VAL A 82 -2.78 -3.48 23.50
CA VAL A 82 -2.82 -3.62 24.96
C VAL A 82 -2.76 -5.08 25.41
N ALA A 83 -2.22 -5.30 26.61
CA ALA A 83 -2.20 -6.62 27.21
C ALA A 83 -3.62 -7.05 27.63
N ILE A 84 -4.02 -8.23 27.17
CA ILE A 84 -5.27 -8.87 27.61
C ILE A 84 -4.95 -9.70 28.86
N ARG A 85 -5.81 -9.60 29.88
CA ARG A 85 -5.66 -10.38 31.12
C ARG A 85 -5.61 -11.88 30.80
N ALA A 86 -4.72 -12.62 31.46
CA ALA A 86 -4.61 -14.07 31.26
C ALA A 86 -5.96 -14.76 31.46
N GLY A 87 -6.39 -15.54 30.46
CA GLY A 87 -7.68 -16.25 30.46
C GLY A 87 -8.86 -15.46 29.86
N ALA A 88 -8.70 -14.17 29.53
CA ALA A 88 -9.72 -13.40 28.83
C ALA A 88 -9.58 -13.52 27.30
N ARG A 89 -10.71 -13.59 26.59
CA ARG A 89 -10.73 -13.55 25.12
C ARG A 89 -10.75 -12.10 24.64
N TYR A 90 -10.04 -11.82 23.55
CA TYR A 90 -10.09 -10.53 22.87
C TYR A 90 -11.51 -10.25 22.38
N ASP A 91 -12.01 -9.06 22.69
CA ASP A 91 -13.32 -8.58 22.25
C ASP A 91 -13.20 -7.10 21.88
N ALA A 92 -12.98 -6.84 20.58
CA ALA A 92 -12.80 -5.48 20.06
C ALA A 92 -14.00 -4.57 20.33
N ALA A 93 -15.20 -5.12 20.50
CA ALA A 93 -16.42 -4.35 20.78
C ALA A 93 -16.44 -3.81 22.22
N LYS A 94 -15.68 -4.44 23.13
CA LYS A 94 -15.55 -4.02 24.54
C LYS A 94 -14.34 -3.11 24.79
N LEU A 95 -13.51 -2.91 23.79
CA LEU A 95 -12.30 -2.09 23.89
C LEU A 95 -12.55 -0.69 23.33
N ALA A 96 -11.98 0.31 24.01
CA ALA A 96 -11.86 1.64 23.43
C ALA A 96 -11.02 1.57 22.15
N GLU A 97 -11.28 2.45 21.19
CA GLU A 97 -10.62 2.41 19.87
C GLU A 97 -9.10 2.32 19.98
N HIS A 98 -8.47 3.21 20.74
CA HIS A 98 -7.02 3.22 20.99
C HIS A 98 -6.44 1.93 21.61
N GLN A 99 -7.29 1.03 22.11
CA GLN A 99 -6.91 -0.26 22.71
C GLN A 99 -7.09 -1.43 21.75
N ARG A 100 -7.69 -1.21 20.57
CA ARG A 100 -7.87 -2.23 19.54
C ARG A 100 -6.54 -2.55 18.86
N ASP A 101 -6.43 -3.78 18.37
CA ASP A 101 -5.26 -4.22 17.61
C ASP A 101 -5.01 -3.34 16.38
N HIS A 102 -3.74 -3.20 15.99
CA HIS A 102 -3.33 -2.54 14.76
C HIS A 102 -3.41 -3.50 13.57
N SER A 103 -3.81 -2.96 12.43
CA SER A 103 -3.90 -3.66 11.16
C SER A 103 -2.59 -3.50 10.40
N LEU A 104 -1.88 -4.59 10.10
CA LEU A 104 -0.62 -4.55 9.36
C LEU A 104 -0.74 -5.31 8.04
N TYR A 105 -0.07 -4.80 7.02
CA TYR A 105 0.10 -5.51 5.75
C TYR A 105 1.44 -5.18 5.11
N ILE A 106 2.11 -6.20 4.59
CA ILE A 106 3.26 -6.04 3.71
C ILE A 106 2.95 -6.64 2.34
N ALA A 107 3.50 -6.06 1.28
CA ALA A 107 3.30 -6.54 -0.07
C ALA A 107 4.53 -6.37 -0.98
N LEU A 108 4.60 -7.22 -1.99
CA LEU A 108 5.50 -7.13 -3.15
C LEU A 108 4.67 -7.24 -4.42
N ALA A 109 4.96 -6.40 -5.42
CA ALA A 109 4.32 -6.49 -6.72
C ALA A 109 5.20 -5.91 -7.86
N PRO A 110 5.07 -6.44 -9.10
CA PRO A 110 4.53 -7.77 -9.41
C PRO A 110 5.34 -8.88 -8.73
N ILE A 111 4.72 -10.00 -8.34
CA ILE A 111 5.41 -11.00 -7.49
C ILE A 111 6.51 -11.79 -8.21
N GLU A 112 6.37 -11.96 -9.53
CA GLU A 112 7.33 -12.61 -10.41
C GLU A 112 8.60 -11.77 -10.66
N ALA A 113 8.48 -10.44 -10.57
CA ALA A 113 9.58 -9.50 -10.73
C ALA A 113 9.32 -8.27 -9.85
N PRO A 114 9.53 -8.38 -8.52
CA PRO A 114 9.16 -7.32 -7.59
C PRO A 114 9.82 -5.99 -7.91
N ARG A 115 9.00 -4.96 -8.15
CA ARG A 115 9.45 -3.57 -8.36
C ARG A 115 8.98 -2.63 -7.27
N VAL A 116 7.90 -2.99 -6.59
CA VAL A 116 7.30 -2.24 -5.49
C VAL A 116 7.28 -3.12 -4.25
N ALA A 117 7.73 -2.57 -3.13
CA ALA A 117 7.54 -3.14 -1.80
C ALA A 117 6.76 -2.16 -0.95
N VAL A 118 5.67 -2.60 -0.33
CA VAL A 118 4.83 -1.78 0.55
C VAL A 118 4.82 -2.39 1.95
N ALA A 119 4.87 -1.53 2.96
CA ALA A 119 4.57 -1.86 4.34
C ALA A 119 3.60 -0.82 4.87
N ALA A 120 2.47 -1.28 5.41
CA ALA A 120 1.40 -0.45 5.91
C ALA A 120 1.00 -0.89 7.31
N ILE A 121 0.73 0.09 8.16
CA ILE A 121 0.09 -0.05 9.46
C ILE A 121 -1.08 0.92 9.50
N VAL A 122 -2.23 0.43 9.94
CA VAL A 122 -3.39 1.24 10.31
C VAL A 122 -3.62 1.00 11.79
N GLU A 123 -3.35 2.02 12.59
CA GLU A 123 -3.48 1.95 14.04
C GLU A 123 -4.93 1.65 14.41
N ASN A 124 -5.10 0.81 15.41
CA ASN A 124 -6.37 0.45 16.03
C ASN A 124 -7.48 -0.09 15.11
N ALA A 125 -7.11 -0.52 13.89
CA ALA A 125 -8.04 -0.94 12.86
C ALA A 125 -8.22 -2.48 12.75
N GLY A 126 -7.82 -3.23 13.78
CA GLY A 126 -8.04 -4.67 13.88
C GLY A 126 -7.19 -5.50 12.90
N PHE A 127 -7.83 -6.38 12.13
CA PHE A 127 -7.12 -7.35 11.29
C PHE A 127 -6.50 -6.73 10.04
N GLY A 128 -5.32 -7.22 9.64
CA GLY A 128 -4.59 -6.78 8.44
C GLY A 128 -5.43 -6.77 7.16
N ALA A 129 -6.32 -7.75 6.99
CA ALA A 129 -7.19 -7.88 5.82
C ALA A 129 -8.37 -6.90 5.78
N VAL A 130 -8.69 -6.25 6.91
CA VAL A 130 -9.85 -5.36 7.04
C VAL A 130 -9.52 -3.92 6.64
N ALA A 131 -8.31 -3.45 6.95
CA ALA A 131 -7.93 -2.05 6.71
C ALA A 131 -6.63 -1.93 5.91
N ALA A 132 -5.51 -2.48 6.40
CA ALA A 132 -4.22 -2.30 5.75
C ALA A 132 -4.15 -2.91 4.34
N ALA A 133 -4.64 -4.15 4.14
CA ALA A 133 -4.61 -4.78 2.83
C ALA A 133 -5.47 -4.05 1.78
N PRO A 134 -6.72 -3.63 2.06
CA PRO A 134 -7.50 -2.79 1.14
C PRO A 134 -6.80 -1.50 0.73
N ILE A 135 -6.14 -0.80 1.67
CA ILE A 135 -5.38 0.42 1.36
C ILE A 135 -4.19 0.08 0.44
N VAL A 136 -3.42 -0.97 0.77
CA VAL A 136 -2.28 -1.40 -0.04
C VAL A 136 -2.69 -1.82 -1.45
N ARG A 137 -3.83 -2.49 -1.62
CA ARG A 137 -4.37 -2.83 -2.95
C ARG A 137 -4.53 -1.59 -3.84
N ARG A 138 -5.11 -0.51 -3.31
CA ARG A 138 -5.29 0.75 -4.06
C ARG A 138 -3.97 1.45 -4.36
N ALA A 139 -3.04 1.43 -3.41
CA ALA A 139 -1.70 1.95 -3.64
C ALA A 139 -0.98 1.20 -4.77
N LEU A 140 -1.13 -0.12 -4.83
CA LEU A 140 -0.57 -0.94 -5.91
C LEU A 140 -1.28 -0.69 -7.25
N ASP A 141 -2.60 -0.54 -7.27
CA ASP A 141 -3.35 -0.16 -8.47
C ASP A 141 -2.86 1.19 -9.03
N TYR A 142 -2.59 2.17 -8.16
CA TYR A 142 -1.98 3.43 -8.58
C TYR A 142 -0.57 3.25 -9.14
N LEU A 143 0.32 2.58 -8.38
CA LEU A 143 1.73 2.46 -8.75
C LEU A 143 1.98 1.61 -10.00
N LEU A 144 1.11 0.64 -10.27
CA LEU A 144 1.28 -0.30 -11.40
C LEU A 144 0.40 0.06 -12.61
N LEU A 145 -0.78 0.65 -12.38
CA LEU A 145 -1.78 0.86 -13.43
C LEU A 145 -2.12 2.34 -13.65
N GLY A 146 -1.63 3.25 -12.80
CA GLY A 146 -2.03 4.65 -12.83
C GLY A 146 -3.52 4.84 -12.51
N GLN A 147 -4.10 3.92 -11.73
CA GLN A 147 -5.51 3.95 -11.36
C GLN A 147 -5.70 4.55 -9.97
N ILE A 148 -6.65 5.46 -9.86
CA ILE A 148 -7.04 6.11 -8.61
C ILE A 148 -8.43 5.61 -8.24
N PRO A 149 -8.67 5.23 -6.97
CA PRO A 149 -10.00 4.77 -6.56
C PRO A 149 -11.08 5.83 -6.84
N SER A 150 -12.31 5.36 -7.05
CA SER A 150 -13.49 6.22 -7.13
C SER A 150 -13.70 6.94 -5.78
N GLU A 151 -14.46 8.04 -5.77
CA GLU A 151 -14.71 8.77 -4.52
C GLU A 151 -15.48 7.93 -3.50
N ASP A 152 -16.51 7.20 -3.96
CA ASP A 152 -17.27 6.26 -3.14
C ASP A 152 -16.36 5.18 -2.54
N ASP A 153 -15.43 4.67 -3.33
CA ASP A 153 -14.45 3.67 -2.89
C ASP A 153 -13.53 4.22 -1.79
N ILE A 154 -13.04 5.45 -1.94
CA ILE A 154 -12.23 6.12 -0.92
C ILE A 154 -13.01 6.22 0.39
N VAL A 155 -14.25 6.73 0.34
CA VAL A 155 -15.11 6.90 1.51
C VAL A 155 -15.37 5.56 2.21
N LEU A 156 -15.73 4.52 1.47
CA LEU A 156 -16.00 3.21 2.04
C LEU A 156 -14.73 2.56 2.61
N THR A 157 -13.56 2.77 1.99
CA THR A 157 -12.28 2.24 2.47
C THR A 157 -11.83 2.92 3.76
N GLN A 158 -12.01 4.24 3.88
CA GLN A 158 -11.75 4.98 5.11
C GLN A 158 -12.62 4.49 6.28
N GLN A 159 -13.81 3.99 5.98
CA GLN A 159 -14.71 3.37 6.96
C GLN A 159 -14.42 1.88 7.22
N GLY A 160 -13.42 1.28 6.54
CA GLY A 160 -13.11 -0.16 6.64
C GLY A 160 -14.20 -1.07 6.05
N ARG A 161 -14.97 -0.58 5.07
CA ARG A 161 -16.14 -1.26 4.49
C ARG A 161 -15.90 -1.85 3.10
N THR A 162 -14.68 -1.81 2.61
CA THR A 162 -14.29 -2.37 1.30
C THR A 162 -13.21 -3.44 1.45
N ALA A 163 -13.27 -4.45 0.58
CA ALA A 163 -12.16 -5.38 0.37
C ALA A 163 -11.47 -5.02 -0.95
N ALA A 164 -12.01 -5.49 -2.07
CA ALA A 164 -11.60 -5.08 -3.40
C ALA A 164 -12.08 -3.64 -3.72
N PRO A 165 -11.43 -2.95 -4.68
CA PRO A 165 -11.92 -1.66 -5.19
C PRO A 165 -13.34 -1.76 -5.76
N VAL A 166 -14.15 -0.72 -5.52
CA VAL A 166 -15.53 -0.58 -6.02
C VAL A 166 -15.70 0.68 -6.89
N GLY A 167 -16.75 0.68 -7.70
CA GLY A 167 -16.99 1.75 -8.67
C GLY A 167 -15.94 1.78 -9.80
N THR A 168 -16.02 2.79 -10.65
CA THR A 168 -15.10 2.96 -11.77
C THR A 168 -13.85 3.72 -11.31
N PRO A 169 -12.64 3.14 -11.41
CA PRO A 169 -11.41 3.85 -11.10
C PRO A 169 -11.20 5.05 -12.03
N ARG A 170 -10.60 6.11 -11.48
CA ARG A 170 -10.17 7.30 -12.21
C ARG A 170 -8.75 7.12 -12.71
N ARG A 171 -8.38 7.89 -13.72
CA ARG A 171 -7.06 7.90 -14.33
C ARG A 171 -6.15 8.92 -13.65
N ALA A 172 -4.95 8.51 -13.24
CA ALA A 172 -4.05 9.37 -12.46
C ALA A 172 -3.58 10.63 -13.20
N ASP A 173 -3.46 10.55 -14.52
CA ASP A 173 -3.15 11.66 -15.42
C ASP A 173 -4.30 12.66 -15.58
N GLU A 174 -5.52 12.27 -15.19
CA GLU A 174 -6.72 13.12 -15.28
C GLU A 174 -7.10 13.77 -13.94
N VAL A 175 -6.47 13.37 -12.83
CA VAL A 175 -6.75 13.93 -11.50
C VAL A 175 -5.66 14.94 -11.12
N PRO A 176 -6.00 16.22 -10.90
CA PRO A 176 -5.04 17.22 -10.44
C PRO A 176 -4.37 16.82 -9.14
N ILE A 177 -3.08 17.10 -8.99
CA ILE A 177 -2.33 16.67 -7.81
C ILE A 177 -2.90 17.27 -6.53
N GLU A 178 -3.43 18.49 -6.59
CA GLU A 178 -4.07 19.21 -5.49
C GLU A 178 -5.28 18.44 -4.94
N ALA A 179 -6.06 17.83 -5.84
CA ALA A 179 -7.20 16.99 -5.47
C ALA A 179 -6.73 15.67 -4.83
N LEU A 180 -5.53 15.18 -5.16
CA LEU A 180 -4.97 13.95 -4.58
C LEU A 180 -4.40 14.15 -3.18
N ILE A 181 -3.79 15.30 -2.92
CA ILE A 181 -3.17 15.61 -1.62
C ILE A 181 -4.10 16.36 -0.66
N GLY A 182 -5.36 16.58 -1.05
CA GLY A 182 -6.37 17.21 -0.21
C GLY A 182 -6.06 18.66 0.15
N LEU A 183 -5.34 19.40 -0.71
CA LEU A 183 -5.11 20.82 -0.50
C LEU A 183 -6.41 21.60 -0.81
N PRO A 184 -6.79 22.58 0.03
CA PRO A 184 -8.00 23.39 -0.21
C PRO A 184 -7.85 24.20 -1.51
N GLY A 185 -8.73 23.95 -2.48
CA GLY A 185 -8.77 24.65 -3.78
C GLY A 185 -9.37 23.84 -4.94
N ALA A 186 -9.58 22.53 -4.80
CA ALA A 186 -10.00 21.66 -5.92
C ALA A 186 -11.51 21.60 -6.20
N ILE A 187 -12.36 22.33 -5.47
CA ILE A 187 -13.80 22.44 -5.78
C ILE A 187 -14.06 23.68 -6.64
N ALA A 188 -14.25 23.41 -7.94
CA ALA A 188 -14.86 24.25 -8.98
C ALA A 188 -14.08 25.50 -9.46
N ALA A 189 -13.33 25.33 -10.55
CA ALA A 189 -13.34 26.31 -11.63
C ALA A 189 -14.21 25.74 -12.77
N GLY A 190 -15.53 25.87 -12.60
CA GLY A 190 -16.50 25.53 -13.63
C GLY A 190 -16.40 26.46 -14.83
N ALA A 191 -16.42 25.86 -16.01
CA ALA A 191 -16.86 26.38 -17.31
C ALA A 191 -16.93 27.92 -17.48
N ALA A 192 -15.93 28.48 -18.16
CA ALA A 192 -16.15 29.71 -18.93
C ALA A 192 -16.80 29.31 -20.27
N ALA A 193 -18.07 29.68 -20.44
CA ALA A 193 -18.80 29.57 -21.70
C ALA A 193 -18.13 30.43 -22.80
N PRO A 194 -18.23 30.05 -24.09
CA PRO A 194 -17.71 30.87 -25.16
C PRO A 194 -18.62 32.10 -25.34
N ALA A 195 -18.02 33.29 -25.34
CA ALA A 195 -18.71 34.50 -25.76
C ALA A 195 -18.88 34.45 -27.28
N GLY A 196 -20.13 34.45 -27.74
CA GLY A 196 -20.51 34.61 -29.14
C GLY A 196 -20.32 36.05 -29.61
N GLU A 197 -20.18 36.17 -30.93
CA GLU A 197 -20.15 37.40 -31.73
C GLU A 197 -21.52 38.08 -31.82
#